data_AF-A0A2R6RVH9-F1
#
_entry.id   AF-A0A2R6RVH9-F1
#
_cell.length_a   1.000
_cell.length_b   1.000
_cell.length_c   1.000
_cell.angle_alpha   90.00
_cell.angle_beta   90.00
_cell.angle_gamma   90.00
#
_symmetry.space_group_name_H-M   'P 1'
#
loop_
_entity.id
_entity.type
_entity.pdbx_description
1 polymer ?
#
loop_
_entity_poly.entity_id
_entity_poly.type
_entity_poly.pdbx_seq_one_letter_code
_entity_poly.pdbx_strand_id
1 'polypeptide(L)'
;MSQVEVLTAHGPVQFENELISCSPLSTSSHPSSDQNLTNALINRLLSAPQHFLRAADAVSAAAGHDEIIIPGLPPLHHGHPDIHLRNGVIRATQLSVDGEPDAEKAFFVADLSYTLQQHLKWKKFLPEIHPFYAVKCNPDPYILRLLAALGTGFDCASNGEISQVLSLGVDPSRVIFANPCKATSFVRQSAKSGVDMMTFDNTDELYKISRAHPNAKLIVRILTDDSKSLCRLGLKFGAPLVTVPFLLMKAKELNLDVIGVSFHVGSGCYDSAAYADAIRRARSAFDMGKEAGYEFTLLDVGGGFEDAMFEMAASILMESINTYFPVRDNLRIIAEPGRYYVAKAFSLAVNIIARRAPPSIEGDSQDIEADPEQPKVMCK
;
A
#
# COMPACT_ATOMS: atom_id res chain seq x y z
N MET A 1 41.92 47.72 20.28
CA MET A 1 40.53 47.83 20.78
C MET A 1 39.65 48.12 19.56
N SER A 2 39.06 47.09 18.97
CA SER A 2 38.10 47.20 17.88
C SER A 2 36.77 46.65 18.37
N GLN A 3 35.74 47.49 18.35
CA GLN A 3 34.39 47.14 18.77
C GLN A 3 33.83 46.07 17.83
N VAL A 4 33.34 44.96 18.40
CA VAL A 4 32.51 43.99 17.69
C VAL A 4 31.11 44.57 17.66
N GLU A 5 30.64 44.96 16.47
CA GLU A 5 29.24 45.28 16.26
C GLU A 5 28.44 43.96 16.26
N VAL A 6 27.62 43.77 17.29
CA VAL A 6 26.65 42.67 17.34
C VAL A 6 25.48 43.07 16.46
N LEU A 7 25.41 42.50 15.25
CA LEU A 7 24.25 42.69 14.37
C LEU A 7 23.04 41.96 14.95
N THR A 8 21.93 42.69 15.03
CA THR A 8 20.62 42.16 15.44
C THR A 8 20.14 41.09 14.46
N ALA A 9 19.72 39.94 15.00
CA ALA A 9 19.10 38.88 14.21
C ALA A 9 17.81 39.40 13.55
N HIS A 10 17.78 39.45 12.23
CA HIS A 10 16.52 39.59 11.51
C HIS A 10 15.80 38.24 11.51
N GLY A 11 14.66 38.19 12.19
CA GLY A 11 13.70 37.08 12.14
C GLY A 11 13.12 36.86 10.73
N PRO A 12 12.22 35.87 10.60
CA PRO A 12 12.32 34.78 9.63
C PRO A 12 12.10 35.24 8.19
N VAL A 13 12.66 34.46 7.27
CA VAL A 13 12.47 34.51 5.81
C VAL A 13 11.08 35.03 5.44
N GLN A 14 11.02 36.27 4.93
CA GLN A 14 9.84 36.82 4.29
C GLN A 14 9.62 36.07 2.97
N PHE A 15 8.52 35.32 2.88
CA PHE A 15 7.95 34.94 1.59
C PHE A 15 7.27 36.18 1.01
N GLU A 16 8.03 37.01 0.29
CA GLU A 16 7.42 38.07 -0.51
C GLU A 16 6.62 37.45 -1.66
N ASN A 17 5.42 37.99 -1.84
CA ASN A 17 4.48 37.68 -2.89
C ASN A 17 5.09 37.97 -4.27
N GLU A 18 5.63 36.94 -4.94
CA GLU A 18 5.62 36.89 -6.40
C GLU A 18 4.58 35.87 -6.86
N LEU A 19 3.46 36.42 -7.32
CA LEU A 19 2.45 35.76 -8.12
C LEU A 19 3.09 35.22 -9.40
N ILE A 20 3.58 33.98 -9.38
CA ILE A 20 3.68 33.19 -10.59
C ILE A 20 2.27 32.67 -10.88
N SER A 21 1.59 33.41 -11.75
CA SER A 21 0.35 33.01 -12.43
C SER A 21 0.57 31.71 -13.19
N CYS A 22 0.27 30.58 -12.55
CA CYS A 22 -0.18 29.38 -13.23
C CYS A 22 -1.64 29.16 -12.83
N SER A 23 -2.55 29.82 -13.55
CA SER A 23 -3.99 29.64 -13.39
C SER A 23 -4.36 28.15 -13.51
N PRO A 24 -4.95 27.52 -12.48
CA PRO A 24 -5.79 26.37 -12.69
C PRO A 24 -7.07 26.88 -13.36
N LEU A 25 -7.48 26.24 -14.46
CA LEU A 25 -8.82 26.41 -15.01
C LEU A 25 -9.82 26.25 -13.86
N SER A 26 -10.60 27.31 -13.64
CA SER A 26 -11.65 27.40 -12.66
C SER A 26 -12.76 26.38 -12.97
N THR A 27 -12.86 25.37 -12.12
CA THR A 27 -14.18 24.86 -11.72
C THR A 27 -14.39 25.24 -10.27
N SER A 28 -15.32 26.16 -10.06
CA SER A 28 -15.73 26.62 -8.74
C SER A 28 -16.44 25.49 -7.99
N SER A 29 -15.80 24.95 -6.95
CA SER A 29 -16.49 24.36 -5.81
C SER A 29 -15.74 24.71 -4.53
N HIS A 30 -16.49 25.15 -3.50
CA HIS A 30 -15.95 25.54 -2.20
C HIS A 30 -15.21 24.36 -1.52
N PRO A 31 -14.03 24.56 -0.87
CA PRO A 31 -13.25 23.43 -0.32
C PRO A 31 -13.71 22.92 1.06
N SER A 32 -14.71 23.55 1.68
CA SER A 32 -15.03 23.34 3.10
C SER A 32 -16.03 22.20 3.38
N SER A 33 -16.84 21.77 2.42
CA SER A 33 -17.82 20.70 2.67
C SER A 33 -17.20 19.31 2.54
N ASP A 34 -16.39 19.08 1.51
CA ASP A 34 -15.88 17.74 1.17
C ASP A 34 -14.78 17.26 2.12
N GLN A 35 -13.91 18.16 2.60
CA GLN A 35 -12.89 17.82 3.60
C GLN A 35 -13.50 17.52 4.97
N ASN A 36 -14.52 18.27 5.37
CA ASN A 36 -15.24 18.02 6.63
C ASN A 36 -16.01 16.69 6.57
N LEU A 37 -16.63 16.37 5.42
CA LEU A 37 -17.29 15.08 5.22
C LEU A 37 -16.29 13.91 5.26
N THR A 38 -15.11 14.09 4.65
CA THR A 38 -14.05 13.08 4.63
C THR A 38 -13.49 12.81 6.02
N ASN A 39 -13.21 13.87 6.78
CA ASN A 39 -12.75 13.76 8.17
C ASN A 39 -13.80 13.05 9.05
N ALA A 40 -15.08 13.42 8.93
CA ALA A 40 -16.16 12.78 9.68
C ALA A 40 -16.30 11.29 9.32
N LEU A 41 -16.17 10.94 8.03
CA LEU A 41 -16.22 9.56 7.56
C LEU A 41 -15.06 8.74 8.12
N ILE A 42 -13.82 9.23 8.00
CA ILE A 42 -12.64 8.54 8.54
C ILE A 42 -12.77 8.36 10.06
N ASN A 43 -13.18 9.41 10.76
CA ASN A 43 -13.38 9.34 12.20
C ASN A 43 -14.41 8.26 12.56
N ARG A 44 -15.55 8.21 11.88
CA ARG A 44 -16.56 7.17 12.12
C ARG A 44 -16.05 5.76 11.81
N LEU A 45 -15.30 5.60 10.72
CA LEU A 45 -14.69 4.32 10.34
C LEU A 45 -13.70 3.83 11.41
N LEU A 46 -12.95 4.74 12.03
CA LEU A 46 -11.96 4.41 13.05
C LEU A 46 -12.55 4.21 14.46
N SER A 47 -13.69 4.84 14.76
CA SER A 47 -14.38 4.75 16.06
C SER A 47 -15.43 3.64 16.15
N ALA A 48 -15.93 3.12 15.02
CA ALA A 48 -16.92 2.06 15.02
C ALA A 48 -16.38 0.73 15.56
N PRO A 49 -17.14 0.00 16.40
CA PRO A 49 -16.82 -1.38 16.74
C PRO A 49 -16.81 -2.22 15.44
N GLN A 50 -15.69 -2.89 15.13
CA GLN A 50 -15.48 -3.56 13.84
C GLN A 50 -16.50 -4.68 13.51
N HIS A 51 -17.40 -5.02 14.43
CA HIS A 51 -18.48 -5.99 14.24
C HIS A 51 -19.77 -5.41 13.64
N PHE A 52 -19.89 -4.09 13.48
CA PHE A 52 -21.05 -3.47 12.84
C PHE A 52 -20.61 -2.24 12.06
N LEU A 53 -20.66 -2.31 10.71
CA LEU A 53 -21.16 -1.25 9.83
C LEU A 53 -21.04 -1.69 8.36
N ARG A 54 -22.14 -1.61 7.61
CA ARG A 54 -22.13 -1.62 6.14
C ARG A 54 -21.87 -0.19 5.66
N ALA A 55 -21.08 -0.02 4.60
CA ALA A 55 -20.73 1.28 4.04
C ALA A 55 -21.93 2.19 3.70
N ALA A 56 -23.11 1.60 3.45
CA ALA A 56 -24.35 2.32 3.15
C ALA A 56 -24.95 3.09 4.35
N ASP A 57 -24.65 2.69 5.59
CA ASP A 57 -25.21 3.31 6.80
C ASP A 57 -24.42 4.57 7.26
N ALA A 58 -23.33 4.89 6.55
CA ALA A 58 -22.42 5.98 6.88
C ALA A 58 -22.93 7.38 6.44
N VAL A 59 -23.88 7.45 5.49
CA VAL A 59 -24.22 8.68 4.76
C VAL A 59 -25.25 9.59 5.48
N SER A 60 -25.87 9.14 6.58
CA SER A 60 -27.12 9.76 7.08
C SER A 60 -27.06 10.63 8.36
N ALA A 61 -25.92 10.89 9.01
CA ALA A 61 -25.94 11.74 10.21
C ALA A 61 -24.62 12.48 10.44
N ALA A 62 -24.66 13.81 10.28
CA ALA A 62 -23.61 14.72 10.73
C ALA A 62 -23.93 15.20 12.14
N ALA A 63 -23.13 14.82 13.14
CA ALA A 63 -22.97 15.52 14.43
C ALA A 63 -21.86 14.87 15.28
N GLY A 64 -20.81 15.63 15.62
CA GLY A 64 -19.82 15.28 16.67
C GLY A 64 -18.36 15.45 16.23
N HIS A 65 -17.70 16.50 16.73
CA HIS A 65 -16.24 16.72 16.64
C HIS A 65 -15.53 16.14 17.88
N ASP A 66 -15.76 14.87 18.21
CA ASP A 66 -15.00 14.24 19.28
C ASP A 66 -13.64 13.80 18.73
N GLU A 67 -12.55 14.31 19.31
CA GLU A 67 -11.19 13.87 18.98
C GLU A 67 -11.07 12.36 19.24
N ILE A 68 -10.79 11.60 18.19
CA ILE A 68 -10.59 10.16 18.32
C ILE A 68 -9.19 9.91 18.85
N ILE A 69 -9.13 9.45 20.09
CA ILE A 69 -7.90 8.99 20.73
C ILE A 69 -7.93 7.46 20.75
N ILE A 70 -7.06 6.82 19.96
CA ILE A 70 -6.84 5.39 20.04
C ILE A 70 -5.67 5.13 20.99
N PRO A 71 -5.87 4.44 22.14
CA PRO A 71 -4.80 4.19 23.10
C PRO A 71 -3.58 3.54 22.43
N GLY A 72 -2.40 4.14 22.67
CA GLY A 72 -1.14 3.65 22.13
C GLY A 72 -0.84 4.07 20.69
N LEU A 73 -1.70 4.85 20.03
CA LEU A 73 -1.44 5.44 18.71
C LEU A 73 -1.29 6.97 18.77
N PRO A 74 -0.55 7.59 17.83
CA PRO A 74 -0.47 9.04 17.72
C PRO A 74 -1.85 9.69 17.56
N PRO A 75 -2.07 10.93 18.02
CA PRO A 75 -3.35 11.62 17.83
C PRO A 75 -3.65 11.83 16.35
N LEU A 76 -4.94 11.78 15.99
CA LEU A 76 -5.39 12.14 14.66
C LEU A 76 -5.53 13.66 14.55
N HIS A 77 -5.00 14.21 13.46
CA HIS A 77 -5.09 15.62 13.17
C HIS A 77 -6.02 15.87 11.99
N HIS A 78 -6.74 16.99 12.01
CA HIS A 78 -7.65 17.41 10.95
C HIS A 78 -7.06 18.55 10.12
N GLY A 79 -7.39 18.59 8.83
CA GLY A 79 -6.93 19.61 7.89
C GLY A 79 -5.90 19.07 6.88
N HIS A 80 -5.42 19.96 6.02
CA HIS A 80 -4.55 19.59 4.90
C HIS A 80 -3.18 19.06 5.38
N PRO A 81 -2.64 17.97 4.80
CA PRO A 81 -1.37 17.37 5.23
C PRO A 81 -0.19 18.36 5.19
N ASP A 82 -0.13 19.25 4.19
CA ASP A 82 0.94 20.26 4.12
C ASP A 82 0.95 21.24 5.31
N ILE A 83 -0.21 21.52 5.92
CA ILE A 83 -0.28 22.35 7.12
C ILE A 83 0.38 21.61 8.28
N HIS A 84 0.08 20.33 8.46
CA HIS A 84 0.69 19.50 9.50
C HIS A 84 2.18 19.30 9.28
N LEU A 85 2.62 19.16 8.03
CA LEU A 85 4.03 19.08 7.68
C LEU A 85 4.77 20.37 8.05
N ARG A 86 4.23 21.53 7.68
CA ARG A 86 4.79 22.84 8.06
C ARG A 86 4.79 23.05 9.57
N ASN A 87 3.71 22.71 10.26
CA ASN A 87 3.62 22.82 11.72
C ASN A 87 4.65 21.93 12.42
N GLY A 88 4.86 20.71 11.91
CA GLY A 88 5.89 19.81 12.42
C GLY A 88 7.31 20.37 12.25
N VAL A 89 7.61 20.98 11.09
CA VAL A 89 8.89 21.65 10.84
C VAL A 89 9.08 22.85 11.78
N ILE A 90 8.05 23.71 11.92
CA ILE A 90 8.11 24.88 12.83
C ILE A 90 8.33 24.42 14.27
N ARG A 91 7.64 23.37 14.71
CA ARG A 91 7.81 22.79 16.06
C ARG A 91 9.22 22.24 16.25
N ALA A 92 9.77 21.53 15.28
CA ALA A 92 11.15 21.03 15.35
C ALA A 92 12.16 22.19 15.51
N THR A 93 11.98 23.28 14.77
CA THR A 93 12.80 24.49 14.91
C THR A 93 12.68 25.13 16.28
N GLN A 94 11.46 25.25 16.83
CA GLN A 94 11.23 25.80 18.17
C GLN A 94 11.92 24.96 19.25
N LEU A 95 11.72 23.63 19.21
CA LEU A 95 12.38 22.71 20.14
C LEU A 95 13.92 22.78 20.04
N SER A 96 14.47 22.97 18.84
CA SER A 96 15.92 23.13 18.64
C SER A 96 16.43 24.43 19.28
N VAL A 97 15.69 25.53 19.11
CA VAL A 97 16.00 26.82 19.78
C VAL A 97 15.91 26.70 21.31
N ASP A 98 14.96 25.92 21.82
CA ASP A 98 14.78 25.66 23.25
C ASP A 98 15.84 24.70 23.83
N GLY A 99 16.74 24.16 22.99
CA GLY A 99 17.82 23.27 23.40
C GLY A 99 17.35 21.84 23.68
N GLU A 100 16.20 21.44 23.18
CA GLU A 100 15.66 20.09 23.38
C GLU A 100 16.49 19.05 22.62
N PRO A 101 16.94 17.98 23.30
CA PRO A 101 17.68 16.90 22.64
C PRO A 101 16.87 16.27 21.50
N ASP A 102 17.52 16.06 20.37
CA ASP A 102 16.94 15.47 19.16
C ASP A 102 15.70 16.21 18.60
N ALA A 103 15.57 17.51 18.84
CA ALA A 103 14.47 18.34 18.31
C ALA A 103 14.28 18.21 16.79
N GLU A 104 15.35 17.93 16.07
CA GLU A 104 15.44 17.87 14.61
C GLU A 104 15.15 16.48 14.02
N LYS A 105 14.58 15.56 14.83
CA LYS A 105 14.18 14.22 14.39
C LYS A 105 13.27 14.30 13.17
N ALA A 106 13.57 13.45 12.18
CA ALA A 106 12.71 13.25 11.03
C ALA A 106 11.33 12.74 11.46
N PHE A 107 10.29 13.13 10.75
CA PHE A 107 8.92 12.73 11.06
C PHE A 107 8.09 12.54 9.79
N PHE A 108 7.07 11.70 9.88
CA PHE A 108 6.09 11.50 8.82
C PHE A 108 4.81 12.29 9.10
N VAL A 109 4.17 12.72 8.02
CA VAL A 109 2.75 13.09 8.00
C VAL A 109 2.02 12.07 7.12
N ALA A 110 1.00 11.42 7.68
CA ALA A 110 0.19 10.42 7.00
C ALA A 110 -1.21 10.97 6.69
N ASP A 111 -1.55 11.05 5.40
CA ASP A 111 -2.85 11.46 4.89
C ASP A 111 -3.75 10.24 4.65
N LEU A 112 -4.59 9.94 5.63
CA LEU A 112 -5.59 8.87 5.56
C LEU A 112 -6.66 9.12 4.47
N SER A 113 -6.89 10.38 4.10
CA SER A 113 -7.85 10.72 3.06
C SER A 113 -7.41 10.24 1.68
N TYR A 114 -6.10 10.24 1.42
CA TYR A 114 -5.55 9.65 0.20
C TYR A 114 -5.86 8.15 0.10
N THR A 115 -5.64 7.39 1.18
CA THR A 115 -5.96 5.94 1.21
C THR A 115 -7.45 5.67 0.99
N LEU A 116 -8.33 6.50 1.56
CA LEU A 116 -9.77 6.44 1.28
C LEU A 116 -10.08 6.72 -0.19
N GLN A 117 -9.49 7.76 -0.79
CA GLN A 117 -9.69 8.09 -2.20
C GLN A 117 -9.23 6.94 -3.11
N GLN A 118 -8.11 6.30 -2.80
CA GLN A 118 -7.65 5.10 -3.51
C GLN A 118 -8.65 3.95 -3.38
N HIS A 119 -9.26 3.74 -2.21
CA HIS A 119 -10.31 2.74 -2.08
C HIS A 119 -11.53 3.03 -2.95
N LEU A 120 -11.99 4.28 -2.98
CA LEU A 120 -13.13 4.69 -3.81
C LEU A 120 -12.81 4.55 -5.31
N LYS A 121 -11.59 4.92 -5.72
CA LYS A 121 -11.09 4.73 -7.08
C LYS A 121 -11.04 3.24 -7.43
N TRP A 122 -10.57 2.38 -6.53
CA TRP A 122 -10.60 0.93 -6.72
C TRP A 122 -12.01 0.42 -6.98
N LYS A 123 -12.98 0.77 -6.13
CA LYS A 123 -14.38 0.35 -6.26
C LYS A 123 -15.01 0.82 -7.57
N LYS A 124 -14.61 1.98 -8.09
CA LYS A 124 -15.08 2.52 -9.36
C LYS A 124 -14.55 1.75 -10.57
N PHE A 125 -13.24 1.48 -10.61
CA PHE A 125 -12.58 0.92 -11.79
C PHE A 125 -12.49 -0.62 -11.79
N LEU A 126 -12.50 -1.25 -10.61
CA LEU A 126 -12.43 -2.70 -10.42
C LEU A 126 -13.57 -3.19 -9.51
N PRO A 127 -14.85 -2.95 -9.86
CA PRO A 127 -15.98 -3.23 -8.97
C PRO A 127 -16.13 -4.72 -8.62
N GLU A 128 -15.70 -5.61 -9.53
CA GLU A 128 -15.78 -7.07 -9.41
C GLU A 128 -14.58 -7.69 -8.68
N ILE A 129 -13.50 -6.93 -8.46
CA ILE A 129 -12.27 -7.43 -7.84
C ILE A 129 -12.19 -6.94 -6.40
N HIS A 130 -12.18 -7.86 -5.44
CA HIS A 130 -12.09 -7.52 -4.04
C HIS A 130 -10.63 -7.29 -3.61
N PRO A 131 -10.27 -6.11 -3.07
CA PRO A 131 -8.89 -5.84 -2.68
C PRO A 131 -8.56 -6.50 -1.33
N PHE A 132 -7.43 -7.20 -1.29
CA PHE A 132 -6.75 -7.66 -0.09
C PHE A 132 -5.48 -6.83 0.10
N TYR A 133 -5.46 -5.97 1.11
CA TYR A 133 -4.31 -5.09 1.32
C TYR A 133 -3.06 -5.88 1.71
N ALA A 134 -1.96 -5.69 0.97
CA ALA A 134 -0.69 -6.34 1.27
C ALA A 134 -0.01 -5.67 2.46
N VAL A 135 -0.18 -6.24 3.66
CA VAL A 135 0.23 -5.66 4.96
C VAL A 135 1.72 -5.29 4.99
N LYS A 136 2.55 -6.13 4.38
CA LYS A 136 4.00 -5.94 4.21
C LYS A 136 4.40 -4.59 3.61
N CYS A 137 3.49 -3.92 2.89
CA CYS A 137 3.76 -2.63 2.28
C CYS A 137 3.86 -1.51 3.33
N ASN A 138 2.91 -1.44 4.26
CA ASN A 138 2.92 -0.52 5.38
C ASN A 138 1.97 -1.04 6.48
N PRO A 139 2.48 -1.67 7.55
CA PRO A 139 1.65 -2.23 8.63
C PRO A 139 1.18 -1.17 9.64
N ASP A 140 1.12 0.11 9.25
CA ASP A 140 0.66 1.19 10.12
C ASP A 140 -0.75 0.91 10.67
N PRO A 141 -0.96 0.96 12.00
CA PRO A 141 -2.23 0.62 12.61
C PRO A 141 -3.43 1.46 12.13
N TYR A 142 -3.24 2.73 11.76
CA TYR A 142 -4.33 3.57 11.25
C TYR A 142 -4.72 3.16 9.83
N ILE A 143 -3.74 2.83 8.98
CA ILE A 143 -4.01 2.27 7.64
C ILE A 143 -4.78 0.95 7.76
N LEU A 144 -4.32 0.02 8.60
CA LEU A 144 -4.98 -1.28 8.76
C LEU A 144 -6.41 -1.12 9.30
N ARG A 145 -6.63 -0.24 10.29
CA ARG A 145 -7.97 0.06 10.82
C ARG A 145 -8.89 0.65 9.76
N LEU A 146 -8.41 1.65 9.02
CA LEU A 146 -9.18 2.29 7.97
C LEU A 146 -9.60 1.28 6.90
N LEU A 147 -8.66 0.48 6.39
CA LEU A 147 -8.93 -0.51 5.36
C LEU A 147 -9.85 -1.64 5.86
N ALA A 148 -9.69 -2.07 7.12
CA ALA A 148 -10.58 -3.04 7.75
C ALA A 148 -12.03 -2.54 7.80
N ALA A 149 -12.22 -1.27 8.19
CA ALA A 149 -13.52 -0.60 8.26
C ALA A 149 -14.12 -0.33 6.87
N LEU A 150 -13.28 -0.10 5.86
CA LEU A 150 -13.70 0.00 4.44
C LEU A 150 -14.06 -1.36 3.83
N GLY A 151 -13.85 -2.46 4.56
CA GLY A 151 -14.29 -3.78 4.14
C GLY A 151 -13.27 -4.57 3.34
N THR A 152 -12.01 -4.14 3.24
CA THR A 152 -10.98 -4.88 2.50
C THR A 152 -10.63 -6.21 3.15
N GLY A 153 -10.06 -7.12 2.37
CA GLY A 153 -9.27 -8.22 2.90
C GLY A 153 -7.83 -7.80 3.21
N PHE A 154 -7.01 -8.76 3.65
CA PHE A 154 -5.59 -8.56 3.95
C PHE A 154 -4.74 -9.72 3.45
N ASP A 155 -3.74 -9.41 2.62
CA ASP A 155 -2.63 -10.30 2.29
C ASP A 155 -1.58 -10.20 3.40
N CYS A 156 -1.39 -11.31 4.11
CA CYS A 156 -0.37 -11.47 5.14
C CYS A 156 0.71 -12.46 4.69
N ALA A 157 1.96 -12.17 5.02
CA ALA A 157 3.14 -12.99 4.76
C ALA A 157 3.80 -13.54 6.03
N SER A 158 3.32 -13.19 7.24
CA SER A 158 3.84 -13.68 8.52
C SER A 158 2.77 -13.83 9.61
N ASN A 159 3.08 -14.60 10.66
CA ASN A 159 2.22 -14.71 11.85
C ASN A 159 2.01 -13.37 12.56
N GLY A 160 2.99 -12.46 12.52
CA GLY A 160 2.88 -11.14 13.12
C GLY A 160 1.80 -10.31 12.43
N GLU A 161 1.80 -10.31 11.10
CA GLU A 161 0.80 -9.61 10.29
C GLU A 161 -0.60 -10.23 10.46
N ILE A 162 -0.71 -11.56 10.46
CA ILE A 162 -1.99 -12.25 10.74
C ILE A 162 -2.52 -11.84 12.11
N SER A 163 -1.66 -11.89 13.14
CA SER A 163 -2.07 -11.54 14.51
C SER A 163 -2.48 -10.07 14.61
N GLN A 164 -1.75 -9.17 13.94
CA GLN A 164 -2.06 -7.74 13.91
C GLN A 164 -3.43 -7.50 13.27
N VAL A 165 -3.69 -8.08 12.10
CA VAL A 165 -4.98 -7.93 11.39
C VAL A 165 -6.14 -8.54 12.19
N LEU A 166 -5.97 -9.75 12.73
CA LEU A 166 -7.03 -10.39 13.52
C LEU A 166 -7.30 -9.63 14.84
N SER A 167 -6.29 -9.01 15.45
CA SER A 167 -6.47 -8.21 16.66
C SER A 167 -7.37 -6.98 16.47
N LEU A 168 -7.57 -6.56 15.22
CA LEU A 168 -8.51 -5.50 14.88
C LEU A 168 -9.96 -6.00 14.93
N GLY A 169 -10.21 -7.31 14.83
CA GLY A 169 -11.55 -7.91 14.71
C GLY A 169 -11.92 -8.32 13.29
N VAL A 170 -10.93 -8.35 12.38
CA VAL A 170 -11.11 -8.82 11.01
C VAL A 170 -11.44 -10.31 10.99
N ASP A 171 -12.50 -10.67 10.28
CA ASP A 171 -12.86 -12.07 10.06
C ASP A 171 -11.73 -12.82 9.33
N PRO A 172 -11.30 -14.01 9.81
CA PRO A 172 -10.24 -14.80 9.17
C PRO A 172 -10.48 -15.13 7.70
N SER A 173 -11.74 -15.20 7.24
CA SER A 173 -12.10 -15.41 5.81
C SER A 173 -11.72 -14.23 4.90
N ARG A 174 -11.40 -13.08 5.49
CA ARG A 174 -10.85 -11.91 4.79
C ARG A 174 -9.32 -11.84 4.86
N VAL A 175 -8.65 -12.91 5.31
CA VAL A 175 -7.18 -13.00 5.34
C VAL A 175 -6.73 -14.08 4.36
N ILE A 176 -5.75 -13.75 3.53
CA ILE A 176 -5.00 -14.71 2.72
C ILE A 176 -3.56 -14.74 3.21
N PHE A 177 -3.03 -15.94 3.46
CA PHE A 177 -1.62 -16.13 3.78
C PHE A 177 -0.82 -16.33 2.49
N ALA A 178 -0.57 -15.24 1.75
CA ALA A 178 -0.01 -15.29 0.40
C ALA A 178 1.53 -15.33 0.34
N ASN A 179 2.17 -15.96 1.33
CA ASN A 179 3.56 -16.36 1.24
C ASN A 179 3.65 -17.80 0.69
N PRO A 180 4.25 -18.04 -0.49
CA PRO A 180 4.33 -19.39 -1.06
C PRO A 180 5.24 -20.34 -0.27
N CYS A 181 6.16 -19.82 0.56
CA CYS A 181 7.16 -20.59 1.29
C CYS A 181 7.09 -20.30 2.80
N LYS A 182 6.29 -21.07 3.54
CA LYS A 182 5.99 -20.80 4.96
C LYS A 182 6.77 -21.73 5.89
N ALA A 183 7.11 -21.23 7.07
CA ALA A 183 7.56 -22.08 8.17
C ALA A 183 6.40 -22.98 8.64
N THR A 184 6.67 -24.25 8.98
CA THR A 184 5.62 -25.18 9.44
C THR A 184 4.90 -24.69 10.69
N SER A 185 5.59 -23.98 11.58
CA SER A 185 4.98 -23.33 12.75
C SER A 185 3.96 -22.25 12.35
N PHE A 186 4.20 -21.54 11.23
CA PHE A 186 3.30 -20.50 10.74
C PHE A 186 2.05 -21.12 10.11
N VAL A 187 2.20 -22.19 9.34
CA VAL A 187 1.06 -22.96 8.81
C VAL A 187 0.16 -23.50 9.93
N ARG A 188 0.77 -24.05 11.00
CA ARG A 188 0.01 -24.51 12.17
C ARG A 188 -0.71 -23.37 12.88
N GLN A 189 -0.08 -22.20 12.97
CA GLN A 189 -0.70 -21.04 13.61
C GLN A 189 -1.85 -20.48 12.78
N SER A 190 -1.72 -20.42 11.44
CA SER A 190 -2.80 -19.97 10.58
C SER A 190 -4.03 -20.88 10.71
N ALA A 191 -3.83 -22.19 10.81
CA ALA A 191 -4.90 -23.16 11.11
C ALA A 191 -5.60 -22.87 12.44
N LYS A 192 -4.84 -22.62 13.52
CA LYS A 192 -5.39 -22.29 14.84
C LYS A 192 -6.17 -20.98 14.84
N SER A 193 -5.76 -20.03 14.02
CA SER A 193 -6.40 -18.73 13.86
C SER A 193 -7.58 -18.74 12.88
N GLY A 194 -7.91 -19.88 12.26
CA GLY A 194 -8.98 -19.99 11.26
C GLY A 194 -8.65 -19.36 9.90
N VAL A 195 -7.37 -19.08 9.62
CA VAL A 195 -6.93 -18.54 8.33
C VAL A 195 -6.61 -19.71 7.40
N ASP A 196 -7.57 -20.01 6.52
CA ASP A 196 -7.53 -21.20 5.66
C ASP A 196 -6.97 -20.94 4.26
N MET A 197 -7.14 -19.74 3.71
CA MET A 197 -6.64 -19.40 2.39
C MET A 197 -5.12 -19.17 2.42
N MET A 198 -4.37 -19.92 1.61
CA MET A 198 -2.91 -19.74 1.52
C MET A 198 -2.35 -20.14 0.14
N THR A 199 -1.26 -19.49 -0.24
CA THR A 199 -0.59 -19.76 -1.52
C THR A 199 0.46 -20.86 -1.42
N PHE A 200 0.78 -21.49 -2.55
CA PHE A 200 1.92 -22.39 -2.70
C PHE A 200 2.41 -22.36 -4.15
N ASP A 201 3.68 -22.73 -4.38
CA ASP A 201 4.26 -22.85 -5.74
C ASP A 201 5.22 -24.03 -5.88
N ASN A 202 5.32 -24.88 -4.86
CA ASN A 202 6.26 -26.00 -4.83
C ASN A 202 5.72 -27.19 -4.01
N THR A 203 6.30 -28.36 -4.25
CA THR A 203 5.88 -29.63 -3.64
C THR A 203 6.17 -29.72 -2.14
N ASP A 204 7.29 -29.17 -1.68
CA ASP A 204 7.65 -29.21 -0.26
C ASP A 204 6.66 -28.43 0.60
N GLU A 205 6.10 -27.35 0.04
CA GLU A 205 5.02 -26.60 0.66
C GLU A 205 3.77 -27.48 0.84
N LEU A 206 3.38 -28.26 -0.16
CA LEU A 206 2.25 -29.20 -0.06
C LEU A 206 2.46 -30.23 1.05
N TYR A 207 3.65 -30.81 1.17
CA TYR A 207 3.97 -31.74 2.27
C TYR A 207 3.94 -31.08 3.65
N LYS A 208 4.31 -29.79 3.75
CA LYS A 208 4.20 -29.05 5.01
C LYS A 208 2.73 -28.79 5.35
N ILE A 209 1.94 -28.36 4.37
CA ILE A 209 0.52 -28.05 4.55
C ILE A 209 -0.28 -29.29 4.91
N SER A 210 -0.12 -30.41 4.18
CA SER A 210 -0.87 -31.64 4.48
C SER A 210 -0.69 -32.15 5.91
N ARG A 211 0.46 -31.89 6.53
CA ARG A 211 0.73 -32.26 7.93
C ARG A 211 0.26 -31.25 8.96
N ALA A 212 0.24 -29.95 8.62
CA ALA A 212 0.06 -28.87 9.59
C ALA A 212 -1.30 -28.14 9.47
N HIS A 213 -1.89 -28.12 8.28
CA HIS A 213 -3.20 -27.54 7.99
C HIS A 213 -3.86 -28.28 6.81
N PRO A 214 -4.33 -29.53 7.00
CA PRO A 214 -4.89 -30.36 5.92
C PRO A 214 -6.19 -29.82 5.31
N ASN A 215 -6.89 -28.91 6.01
CA ASN A 215 -8.14 -28.32 5.55
C ASN A 215 -7.94 -26.96 4.84
N ALA A 216 -6.69 -26.54 4.64
CA ALA A 216 -6.36 -25.29 3.97
C ALA A 216 -6.96 -25.23 2.57
N LYS A 217 -7.35 -24.02 2.15
CA LYS A 217 -7.81 -23.70 0.81
C LYS A 217 -6.63 -23.14 0.03
N LEU A 218 -6.12 -23.92 -0.92
CA LEU A 218 -4.85 -23.64 -1.57
C LEU A 218 -5.01 -22.89 -2.88
N ILE A 219 -4.12 -21.94 -3.09
CA ILE A 219 -4.03 -21.14 -4.31
C ILE A 219 -2.65 -21.39 -4.92
N VAL A 220 -2.61 -21.96 -6.13
CA VAL A 220 -1.33 -22.14 -6.82
C VAL A 220 -0.86 -20.81 -7.37
N ARG A 221 0.32 -20.35 -6.93
CA ARG A 221 0.95 -19.14 -7.47
C ARG A 221 1.72 -19.49 -8.73
N ILE A 222 1.34 -18.94 -9.87
CA ILE A 222 2.03 -19.16 -11.15
C ILE A 222 3.07 -18.09 -11.42
N LEU A 223 4.08 -18.46 -12.20
CA LEU A 223 5.10 -17.54 -12.69
C LEU A 223 4.55 -16.69 -13.85
N THR A 224 4.78 -15.39 -13.77
CA THR A 224 4.48 -14.41 -14.82
C THR A 224 5.75 -13.70 -15.25
N ASP A 225 5.73 -13.12 -16.45
CA ASP A 225 6.80 -12.21 -16.87
C ASP A 225 6.71 -10.91 -16.06
N ASP A 226 7.72 -10.67 -15.22
CA ASP A 226 7.85 -9.47 -14.40
C ASP A 226 9.05 -8.61 -14.81
N SER A 227 9.62 -8.87 -15.99
CA SER A 227 10.83 -8.20 -16.49
C SER A 227 10.70 -6.68 -16.54
N LYS A 228 9.47 -6.17 -16.66
CA LYS A 228 9.09 -4.75 -16.73
C LYS A 228 8.49 -4.20 -15.42
N SER A 229 8.96 -4.69 -14.30
CA SER A 229 8.63 -4.19 -12.96
C SER A 229 9.86 -3.64 -12.24
N LEU A 230 9.67 -2.68 -11.34
CA LEU A 230 10.74 -2.15 -10.49
C LEU A 230 11.29 -3.22 -9.53
N CYS A 231 10.41 -4.07 -9.01
CA CYS A 231 10.79 -5.18 -8.13
C CYS A 231 10.32 -6.51 -8.73
N ARG A 232 11.27 -7.27 -9.27
CA ARG A 232 11.05 -8.62 -9.82
C ARG A 232 10.91 -9.66 -8.70
N LEU A 233 9.83 -10.42 -8.72
CA LEU A 233 9.50 -11.49 -7.77
C LEU A 233 9.54 -12.90 -8.40
N GLY A 234 9.46 -13.00 -9.74
CA GLY A 234 9.39 -14.23 -10.51
C GLY A 234 10.66 -15.09 -10.43
N LEU A 235 11.81 -14.48 -10.13
CA LEU A 235 13.05 -15.24 -9.87
C LEU A 235 12.99 -16.05 -8.56
N LYS A 236 12.11 -15.66 -7.63
CA LYS A 236 12.00 -16.27 -6.30
C LYS A 236 10.72 -17.09 -6.13
N PHE A 237 9.62 -16.66 -6.75
CA PHE A 237 8.29 -17.19 -6.51
C PHE A 237 7.51 -17.37 -7.81
N GLY A 238 6.60 -18.34 -7.80
CA GLY A 238 5.73 -18.67 -8.90
C GLY A 238 6.17 -19.95 -9.62
N ALA A 239 5.23 -20.87 -9.77
CA ALA A 239 5.44 -22.11 -10.49
C ALA A 239 5.41 -21.84 -12.00
N PRO A 240 6.44 -22.24 -12.77
CA PRO A 240 6.34 -22.26 -14.23
C PRO A 240 5.12 -23.08 -14.64
N LEU A 241 4.34 -22.63 -15.63
CA LEU A 241 3.09 -23.30 -16.02
C LEU A 241 3.25 -24.81 -16.29
N VAL A 242 4.39 -25.21 -16.87
CA VAL A 242 4.71 -26.62 -17.15
C VAL A 242 4.74 -27.50 -15.87
N THR A 243 4.99 -26.91 -14.70
CA THR A 243 5.05 -27.61 -13.42
C THR A 243 3.70 -27.71 -12.71
N VAL A 244 2.72 -26.87 -13.09
CA VAL A 244 1.41 -26.79 -12.43
C VAL A 244 0.65 -28.13 -12.43
N PRO A 245 0.59 -28.90 -13.55
CA PRO A 245 -0.09 -30.21 -13.55
C PRO A 245 0.49 -31.18 -12.51
N PHE A 246 1.81 -31.19 -12.34
CA PHE A 246 2.48 -32.04 -11.34
C PHE A 246 2.14 -31.61 -9.91
N LEU A 247 2.11 -30.31 -9.65
CA LEU A 247 1.73 -29.76 -8.36
C LEU A 247 0.28 -30.12 -7.99
N LEU A 248 -0.64 -30.01 -8.94
CA LEU A 248 -2.06 -30.35 -8.75
C LEU A 248 -2.26 -31.84 -8.50
N MET A 249 -1.57 -32.69 -9.26
CA MET A 249 -1.55 -34.14 -9.03
C MET A 249 -1.05 -34.47 -7.61
N LYS A 250 0.06 -33.86 -7.19
CA LYS A 250 0.60 -34.07 -5.85
C LYS A 250 -0.34 -33.59 -4.75
N ALA A 251 -0.99 -32.43 -4.94
CA ALA A 251 -2.00 -31.95 -4.00
C ALA A 251 -3.17 -32.95 -3.86
N LYS A 252 -3.56 -33.61 -4.96
CA LYS A 252 -4.65 -34.59 -4.97
C LYS A 252 -4.26 -35.85 -4.20
N GLU A 253 -3.04 -36.35 -4.42
CA GLU A 253 -2.48 -37.48 -3.66
C GLU A 253 -2.43 -37.20 -2.15
N LEU A 254 -2.20 -35.95 -1.77
CA LEU A 254 -2.16 -35.50 -0.38
C LEU A 254 -3.54 -35.12 0.19
N ASN A 255 -4.64 -35.29 -0.57
CA ASN A 255 -6.00 -34.90 -0.21
C ASN A 255 -6.13 -33.41 0.17
N LEU A 256 -5.40 -32.53 -0.51
CA LEU A 256 -5.46 -31.09 -0.31
C LEU A 256 -6.47 -30.45 -1.27
N ASP A 257 -7.13 -29.39 -0.82
CA ASP A 257 -8.11 -28.66 -1.61
C ASP A 257 -7.46 -27.44 -2.29
N VAL A 258 -7.31 -27.50 -3.62
CA VAL A 258 -6.83 -26.39 -4.43
C VAL A 258 -8.02 -25.68 -5.05
N ILE A 259 -8.22 -24.42 -4.68
CA ILE A 259 -9.42 -23.65 -5.02
C ILE A 259 -9.17 -22.57 -6.08
N GLY A 260 -7.92 -22.36 -6.50
CA GLY A 260 -7.64 -21.22 -7.37
C GLY A 260 -6.19 -21.05 -7.79
N VAL A 261 -5.97 -19.97 -8.52
CA VAL A 261 -4.67 -19.53 -9.05
C VAL A 261 -4.40 -18.10 -8.64
N SER A 262 -3.14 -17.81 -8.27
CA SER A 262 -2.64 -16.45 -8.09
C SER A 262 -1.45 -16.15 -8.99
N PHE A 263 -1.19 -14.87 -9.24
CA PHE A 263 0.06 -14.40 -9.83
C PHE A 263 0.45 -13.04 -9.27
N HIS A 264 1.62 -12.52 -9.64
CA HIS A 264 2.00 -11.14 -9.31
C HIS A 264 2.94 -10.59 -10.38
N VAL A 265 2.56 -9.50 -11.05
CA VAL A 265 3.30 -8.89 -12.18
C VAL A 265 4.49 -8.01 -11.75
N GLY A 266 5.00 -8.21 -10.53
CA GLY A 266 6.00 -7.36 -9.87
C GLY A 266 5.48 -6.00 -9.36
N SER A 267 6.24 -5.36 -8.46
CA SER A 267 5.90 -4.01 -7.93
C SER A 267 6.42 -2.94 -8.88
N GLY A 268 5.69 -1.84 -9.10
CA GLY A 268 6.11 -0.83 -10.08
C GLY A 268 5.96 -1.30 -11.51
N CYS A 269 4.91 -2.07 -11.82
CA CYS A 269 4.68 -2.53 -13.18
C CYS A 269 4.23 -1.34 -14.04
N TYR A 270 5.07 -0.97 -15.01
CA TYR A 270 4.80 0.12 -15.95
C TYR A 270 4.35 -0.38 -17.33
N ASP A 271 4.28 -1.71 -17.52
CA ASP A 271 3.70 -2.32 -18.72
C ASP A 271 2.39 -3.03 -18.37
N SER A 272 1.27 -2.38 -18.69
CA SER A 272 -0.06 -2.92 -18.45
C SER A 272 -0.35 -4.21 -19.24
N ALA A 273 0.39 -4.50 -20.32
CA ALA A 273 0.24 -5.77 -21.06
C ALA A 273 0.68 -6.99 -20.23
N ALA A 274 1.49 -6.80 -19.18
CA ALA A 274 1.86 -7.88 -18.26
C ALA A 274 0.64 -8.50 -17.57
N TYR A 275 -0.39 -7.71 -17.26
CA TYR A 275 -1.65 -8.22 -16.70
C TYR A 275 -2.39 -9.11 -17.69
N ALA A 276 -2.41 -8.74 -18.98
CA ALA A 276 -3.09 -9.53 -20.01
C ALA A 276 -2.43 -10.92 -20.19
N ASP A 277 -1.09 -10.97 -20.25
CA ASP A 277 -0.37 -12.25 -20.31
C ASP A 277 -0.59 -13.08 -19.03
N ALA A 278 -0.55 -12.44 -17.86
CA ALA A 278 -0.78 -13.12 -16.59
C ALA A 278 -2.19 -13.75 -16.50
N ILE A 279 -3.23 -13.03 -16.93
CA ILE A 279 -4.60 -13.55 -16.98
C ILE A 279 -4.72 -14.71 -17.96
N ARG A 280 -4.10 -14.61 -19.15
CA ARG A 280 -4.07 -15.70 -20.13
C ARG A 280 -3.40 -16.96 -19.54
N ARG A 281 -2.30 -16.79 -18.80
CA ARG A 281 -1.62 -17.91 -18.11
C ARG A 281 -2.47 -18.49 -16.99
N ALA A 282 -3.15 -17.63 -16.21
CA ALA A 282 -4.07 -18.06 -15.18
C ALA A 282 -5.20 -18.92 -15.76
N ARG A 283 -5.76 -18.53 -16.93
CA ARG A 283 -6.74 -19.35 -17.65
C ARG A 283 -6.22 -20.75 -17.97
N SER A 284 -5.01 -20.85 -18.51
CA SER A 284 -4.39 -22.16 -18.77
C SER A 284 -4.22 -22.99 -17.49
N ALA A 285 -3.86 -22.37 -16.37
CA ALA A 285 -3.76 -23.06 -15.08
C ALA A 285 -5.14 -23.50 -14.53
N PHE A 286 -6.20 -22.73 -14.75
CA PHE A 286 -7.56 -23.16 -14.44
C PHE A 286 -7.99 -24.39 -15.26
N ASP A 287 -7.63 -24.43 -16.54
CA ASP A 287 -7.94 -25.58 -17.42
C ASP A 287 -7.21 -26.84 -16.94
N MET A 288 -5.93 -26.72 -16.57
CA MET A 288 -5.17 -27.79 -15.91
C MET A 288 -5.79 -28.22 -14.57
N GLY A 289 -6.30 -27.27 -13.78
CA GLY A 289 -7.05 -27.52 -12.55
C GLY A 289 -8.27 -28.41 -12.78
N LYS A 290 -9.06 -28.07 -13.80
CA LYS A 290 -10.24 -28.85 -14.20
C LYS A 290 -9.87 -30.26 -14.66
N GLU A 291 -8.82 -30.41 -15.48
CA GLU A 291 -8.31 -31.71 -15.92
C GLU A 291 -7.83 -32.58 -14.76
N ALA A 292 -7.23 -31.97 -13.73
CA ALA A 292 -6.82 -32.64 -12.49
C ALA A 292 -7.99 -32.93 -11.52
N GLY A 293 -9.23 -32.57 -11.88
CA GLY A 293 -10.41 -32.81 -11.07
C GLY A 293 -10.57 -31.84 -9.88
N TYR A 294 -10.14 -30.59 -10.05
CA TYR A 294 -10.47 -29.47 -9.16
C TYR A 294 -11.51 -28.54 -9.80
N GLU A 295 -12.31 -27.92 -8.96
CA GLU A 295 -13.19 -26.82 -9.35
C GLU A 295 -12.63 -25.53 -8.73
N PHE A 296 -11.93 -24.74 -9.54
CA PHE A 296 -11.39 -23.47 -9.07
C PHE A 296 -12.48 -22.42 -8.99
N THR A 297 -12.59 -21.80 -7.82
CA THR A 297 -13.56 -20.76 -7.47
C THR A 297 -12.90 -19.42 -7.13
N LEU A 298 -11.56 -19.35 -7.18
CA LEU A 298 -10.80 -18.15 -6.84
C LEU A 298 -9.74 -17.82 -7.91
N LEU A 299 -9.77 -16.59 -8.42
CA LEU A 299 -8.68 -15.98 -9.17
C LEU A 299 -8.12 -14.82 -8.36
N ASP A 300 -6.83 -14.87 -8.09
CA ASP A 300 -6.10 -13.78 -7.45
C ASP A 300 -5.14 -13.13 -8.45
N VAL A 301 -5.42 -11.87 -8.78
CA VAL A 301 -4.65 -11.13 -9.79
C VAL A 301 -3.44 -10.39 -9.19
N GLY A 302 -3.16 -10.61 -7.90
CA GLY A 302 -1.98 -10.10 -7.21
C GLY A 302 -1.92 -8.58 -7.10
N GLY A 303 -0.71 -8.07 -6.91
CA GLY A 303 -0.41 -6.65 -6.81
C GLY A 303 0.36 -6.10 -8.00
N GLY A 304 1.01 -4.95 -7.80
CA GLY A 304 1.79 -4.26 -8.83
C GLY A 304 1.16 -2.98 -9.36
N PHE A 305 -0.05 -2.66 -8.90
CA PHE A 305 -0.77 -1.43 -9.25
C PHE A 305 0.00 -0.18 -8.81
N GLU A 306 0.19 0.73 -9.76
CA GLU A 306 0.75 2.06 -9.53
C GLU A 306 -0.33 3.12 -9.76
N ASP A 307 -0.38 4.13 -8.89
CA ASP A 307 -1.44 5.15 -8.92
C ASP A 307 -1.56 5.85 -10.29
N ALA A 308 -0.43 6.22 -10.88
CA ALA A 308 -0.38 6.93 -12.17
C ALA A 308 -0.90 6.10 -13.35
N MET A 309 -0.78 4.77 -13.28
CA MET A 309 -1.17 3.85 -14.36
C MET A 309 -2.40 3.01 -14.01
N PHE A 310 -3.02 3.27 -12.86
CA PHE A 310 -4.05 2.41 -12.29
C PHE A 310 -5.24 2.21 -13.23
N GLU A 311 -5.74 3.28 -13.84
CA GLU A 311 -6.94 3.22 -14.69
C GLU A 311 -6.67 2.41 -15.96
N MET A 312 -5.49 2.59 -16.58
CA MET A 312 -5.06 1.81 -17.73
C MET A 312 -4.87 0.33 -17.39
N ALA A 313 -4.20 0.05 -16.27
CA ALA A 313 -4.01 -1.31 -15.78
C ALA A 313 -5.36 -1.98 -15.46
N ALA A 314 -6.28 -1.26 -14.82
CA ALA A 314 -7.62 -1.75 -14.50
C ALA A 314 -8.43 -2.07 -15.76
N SER A 315 -8.37 -1.20 -16.77
CA SER A 315 -9.04 -1.43 -18.05
C SER A 315 -8.54 -2.70 -18.74
N ILE A 316 -7.22 -2.85 -18.88
CA ILE A 316 -6.61 -4.02 -19.55
C ILE A 316 -6.86 -5.31 -18.77
N LEU A 317 -6.80 -5.23 -17.44
CA LEU A 317 -7.11 -6.35 -16.56
C LEU A 317 -8.55 -6.81 -16.73
N MET A 318 -9.52 -5.88 -16.71
CA MET A 318 -10.93 -6.21 -16.89
C MET A 318 -11.25 -6.71 -18.30
N GLU A 319 -10.66 -6.13 -19.34
CA GLU A 319 -10.79 -6.63 -20.72
C GLU A 319 -10.28 -8.07 -20.86
N SER A 320 -9.12 -8.34 -20.26
CA SER A 320 -8.53 -9.68 -20.24
C SER A 320 -9.40 -10.66 -19.44
N ILE A 321 -9.91 -10.27 -18.28
CA ILE A 321 -10.84 -11.09 -17.48
C ILE A 321 -12.10 -11.39 -18.29
N ASN A 322 -12.70 -10.40 -18.96
CA ASN A 322 -13.89 -10.62 -19.79
C ASN A 322 -13.64 -11.59 -20.94
N THR A 323 -12.43 -11.58 -21.51
CA THR A 323 -12.05 -12.47 -22.61
C THR A 323 -11.78 -13.90 -22.13
N TYR A 324 -11.00 -14.07 -21.06
CA TYR A 324 -10.54 -15.38 -20.61
C TYR A 324 -11.43 -16.03 -19.55
N PHE A 325 -12.22 -15.24 -18.82
CA PHE A 325 -13.14 -15.70 -17.78
C PHE A 325 -14.56 -15.12 -18.01
N PRO A 326 -15.18 -15.37 -19.19
CA PRO A 326 -16.49 -14.79 -19.51
C PRO A 326 -17.63 -15.35 -18.65
N VAL A 327 -17.52 -16.61 -18.20
CA VAL A 327 -18.47 -17.26 -17.28
C VAL A 327 -17.84 -17.29 -15.90
N ARG A 328 -18.45 -16.59 -14.94
CA ARG A 328 -17.83 -16.29 -13.64
C ARG A 328 -18.80 -16.22 -12.46
N ASP A 329 -19.99 -16.81 -12.58
CA ASP A 329 -21.02 -16.78 -11.53
C ASP A 329 -20.53 -17.34 -10.17
N ASN A 330 -19.64 -18.34 -10.21
CA ASN A 330 -19.03 -18.96 -9.03
C ASN A 330 -17.55 -18.59 -8.84
N LEU A 331 -17.05 -17.60 -9.58
CA LEU A 331 -15.64 -17.19 -9.53
C LEU A 331 -15.50 -15.92 -8.71
N ARG A 332 -14.86 -16.03 -7.55
CA ARG A 332 -14.39 -14.88 -6.77
C ARG A 332 -13.10 -14.37 -7.37
N ILE A 333 -13.02 -13.06 -7.63
CA ILE A 333 -11.79 -12.40 -8.08
C ILE A 333 -11.29 -11.48 -6.97
N ILE A 334 -10.02 -11.65 -6.59
CA ILE A 334 -9.34 -10.83 -5.59
C ILE A 334 -8.05 -10.24 -6.16
N ALA A 335 -7.47 -9.26 -5.48
CA ALA A 335 -6.16 -8.71 -5.79
C ALA A 335 -5.41 -8.37 -4.49
N GLU A 336 -4.11 -8.16 -4.60
CA GLU A 336 -3.20 -7.89 -3.46
C GLU A 336 -2.52 -6.50 -3.55
N PRO A 337 -3.26 -5.37 -3.68
CA PRO A 337 -2.66 -4.04 -3.74
C PRO A 337 -2.01 -3.65 -2.41
N GLY A 338 -0.70 -3.36 -2.44
CA GLY A 338 0.02 -2.72 -1.33
C GLY A 338 0.29 -1.24 -1.62
N ARG A 339 1.31 -0.99 -2.45
CA ARG A 339 1.81 0.35 -2.78
C ARG A 339 0.71 1.31 -3.23
N TYR A 340 -0.21 0.84 -4.07
CA TYR A 340 -1.36 1.59 -4.57
C TYR A 340 -2.12 2.36 -3.47
N TYR A 341 -2.32 1.76 -2.30
CA TYR A 341 -3.11 2.35 -1.23
C TYR A 341 -2.37 3.41 -0.41
N VAL A 342 -1.05 3.32 -0.30
CA VAL A 342 -0.31 4.03 0.75
C VAL A 342 0.88 4.85 0.27
N ALA A 343 1.37 4.66 -0.96
CA ALA A 343 2.64 5.26 -1.39
C ALA A 343 2.66 6.78 -1.37
N LYS A 344 1.56 7.44 -1.75
CA LYS A 344 1.43 8.90 -1.68
C LYS A 344 0.68 9.39 -0.44
N ALA A 345 0.31 8.47 0.46
CA ALA A 345 -0.32 8.85 1.72
C ALA A 345 0.70 9.36 2.75
N PHE A 346 2.00 9.16 2.57
CA PHE A 346 3.01 9.50 3.57
C PHE A 346 4.03 10.49 3.01
N SER A 347 4.21 11.61 3.71
CA SER A 347 5.26 12.60 3.46
C SER A 347 6.29 12.57 4.58
N LEU A 348 7.57 12.49 4.25
CA LEU A 348 8.68 12.48 5.20
C LEU A 348 9.37 13.86 5.22
N ALA A 349 9.42 14.49 6.39
CA ALA A 349 10.27 15.65 6.63
C ALA A 349 11.60 15.20 7.25
N VAL A 350 12.71 15.72 6.73
CA VAL A 350 14.07 15.46 7.23
C VAL A 350 14.81 16.76 7.47
N ASN A 351 15.68 16.79 8.48
CA ASN A 351 16.56 17.92 8.73
C ASN A 351 17.93 17.72 8.05
N ILE A 352 18.49 18.80 7.51
CA ILE A 352 19.87 18.81 7.00
C ILE A 352 20.81 18.99 8.19
N ILE A 353 21.41 17.91 8.66
CA ILE A 353 22.29 17.93 9.85
C ILE A 353 23.74 18.32 9.55
N ALA A 354 24.15 18.31 8.28
CA ALA A 354 25.49 18.69 7.88
C ALA A 354 25.53 19.08 6.40
N ARG A 355 26.42 20.02 6.08
CA ARG A 355 26.79 20.38 4.70
C ARG A 355 28.32 20.42 4.62
N ARG A 356 28.89 19.86 3.55
CA ARG A 356 30.30 20.07 3.18
C ARG A 356 30.34 21.05 2.02
N ALA A 357 31.06 22.15 2.18
CA ALA A 357 31.36 23.09 1.11
C ALA A 357 32.88 23.07 0.84
N PRO A 358 33.33 23.32 -0.40
CA PRO A 358 34.74 23.59 -0.66
C PRO A 358 35.19 24.77 0.22
N PRO A 359 36.45 24.77 0.70
CA PRO A 359 36.99 25.93 1.39
C PRO A 359 36.88 27.16 0.47
N SER A 360 36.18 28.19 0.92
CA SER A 360 36.20 29.50 0.28
C SER A 360 37.62 30.05 0.43
N ILE A 361 38.32 30.21 -0.69
CA ILE A 361 39.61 30.94 -0.70
C ILE A 361 39.25 32.40 -0.43
N GLU A 362 39.40 32.84 0.81
CA GLU A 362 39.45 34.26 1.13
C GLU A 362 40.74 34.82 0.52
N GLY A 363 40.59 35.46 -0.64
CA GLY A 363 41.68 36.16 -1.32
C GLY A 363 42.13 35.50 -2.62
N ASP A 364 41.29 35.55 -3.65
CA ASP A 364 41.75 36.14 -4.91
C ASP A 364 40.55 36.43 -5.82
N SER A 365 40.40 37.70 -6.18
CA SER A 365 39.56 38.15 -7.27
C SER A 365 40.20 37.66 -8.57
N GLN A 366 39.95 36.42 -8.95
CA GLN A 366 40.18 35.97 -10.32
C GLN A 366 38.92 35.26 -10.81
N ASP A 367 38.38 35.81 -11.90
CA ASP A 367 37.27 35.28 -12.67
C ASP A 367 37.58 33.84 -13.10
N ILE A 368 37.20 32.87 -12.27
CA ILE A 368 37.10 31.48 -12.70
C ILE A 368 35.73 31.37 -13.37
N GLU A 369 35.73 31.14 -14.69
CA GLU A 369 34.52 30.83 -15.45
C GLU A 369 33.72 29.75 -14.73
N ALA A 370 32.61 30.16 -14.14
CA ALA A 370 31.71 29.28 -13.42
C ALA A 370 31.01 28.36 -14.41
N ASP A 371 31.15 27.05 -14.20
CA ASP A 371 30.37 26.01 -14.86
C ASP A 371 28.86 26.32 -14.70
N PRO A 372 28.11 26.57 -15.80
CA PRO A 372 26.71 26.97 -15.74
C PRO A 372 25.78 25.88 -15.16
N GLU A 373 26.24 24.63 -15.00
CA GLU A 373 25.46 23.56 -14.37
C GLU A 373 25.67 23.44 -12.85
N GLN A 374 26.61 24.18 -12.25
CA GLN A 374 26.78 24.16 -10.80
C GLN A 374 25.73 25.05 -10.10
N PRO A 375 24.96 24.51 -9.13
CA PRO A 375 23.97 25.28 -8.41
C PRO A 375 24.66 26.40 -7.62
N LYS A 376 24.39 27.65 -8.04
CA LYS A 376 24.92 28.85 -7.37
C LYS A 376 24.18 29.08 -6.05
N VAL A 377 24.96 29.25 -4.99
CA VAL A 377 24.45 29.68 -3.69
C VAL A 377 24.18 31.18 -3.78
N MET A 378 22.91 31.60 -3.64
CA MET A 378 22.60 32.99 -3.30
C MET A 378 23.04 33.22 -1.86
N CYS A 379 24.24 33.74 -1.67
CA CYS A 379 24.65 34.30 -0.39
C CYS A 379 23.89 35.62 -0.19
N LYS A 380 23.09 35.71 0.87
CA LYS A 380 22.71 36.98 1.49
C LYS A 380 23.34 37.03 2.88
#